data_AF-W9AGE1-F1
#
_entry.id   AF-W9AGE1-F1
#
_cell.length_a   1.000
_cell.length_b   1.000
_cell.length_c   1.000
_cell.angle_alpha   90.00
_cell.angle_beta   90.00
_cell.angle_gamma   90.00
#
_symmetry.space_group_name_H-M   'P 1'
#
loop_
_entity.id
_entity.type
_entity.pdbx_description
1 polymer ?
#
loop_
_entity_poly.entity_id
_entity_poly.type
_entity_poly.pdbx_seq_one_letter_code
_entity_poly.pdbx_strand_id
1 'polypeptide(L)'
;MRKTFSVLSLISTLLGFTIIVSLTQDGKLFETLTFGTKGAWSIVMLNLYNFLGLLFACVAEKNKYRVILFIISISMLLVSLVATFVAVYGFQQP
;
A
#
# COMPACT_ATOMS: atom_id res chain seq x y z
N MET A 1 23.41 7.22 6.70
CA MET A 1 22.12 7.45 6.02
C MET A 1 21.41 6.18 5.50
N ARG A 2 22.01 4.97 5.51
CA ARG A 2 21.30 3.77 5.01
C ARG A 2 20.32 3.15 6.01
N LYS A 3 20.56 3.32 7.32
CA LYS A 3 19.61 2.94 8.39
C LYS A 3 18.31 3.77 8.38
N THR A 4 18.40 5.06 8.05
CA THR A 4 17.20 5.94 7.97
C THR A 4 16.25 5.48 6.87
N PHE A 5 16.76 5.02 5.72
CA PHE A 5 15.91 4.45 4.66
C PHE A 5 15.20 3.16 5.09
N SER A 6 15.85 2.31 5.89
CA SER A 6 15.20 1.11 6.43
C SER A 6 14.04 1.48 7.37
N VAL A 7 14.21 2.52 8.19
CA VAL A 7 13.16 3.02 9.09
C VAL A 7 12.03 3.67 8.31
N LEU A 8 12.34 4.48 7.31
CA LEU A 8 11.35 5.09 6.41
C LEU A 8 10.54 4.05 5.61
N SER A 9 11.19 2.97 5.16
CA SER A 9 10.52 1.84 4.52
C SER A 9 9.52 1.17 5.45
N LEU A 10 9.93 0.92 6.71
CA LEU A 10 9.10 0.30 7.73
C LEU A 10 7.90 1.20 8.11
N ILE A 11 8.11 2.51 8.24
CA ILE A 11 7.02 3.47 8.49
C ILE A 11 6.05 3.50 7.31
N SER A 12 6.56 3.57 6.08
CA SER A 12 5.71 3.66 4.87
C SER A 12 4.89 2.38 4.66
N THR A 13 5.48 1.21 4.94
CA THR A 13 4.76 -0.08 4.89
C THR A 13 3.72 -0.20 6.01
N LEU A 14 4.02 0.28 7.22
CA LEU A 14 3.03 0.35 8.30
C LEU A 14 1.86 1.27 7.94
N LEU A 15 2.13 2.44 7.36
CA LEU A 15 1.08 3.35 6.88
C LEU A 15 0.22 2.69 5.80
N GLY A 16 0.84 2.04 4.80
CA GLY A 16 0.12 1.24 3.81
C GLY A 16 -0.76 0.16 4.45
N PHE A 17 -0.25 -0.55 5.45
CA PHE A 17 -1.02 -1.57 6.18
C PHE A 17 -2.21 -0.97 6.94
N THR A 18 -2.03 0.15 7.64
CA THR A 18 -3.12 0.80 8.36
C THR A 18 -4.26 1.23 7.44
N ILE A 19 -3.94 1.64 6.21
CA ILE A 19 -4.95 1.98 5.20
C ILE A 19 -5.74 0.71 4.79
N ILE A 20 -5.07 -0.42 4.56
CA ILE A 20 -5.74 -1.71 4.26
C ILE A 20 -6.65 -2.15 5.42
N VAL A 21 -6.19 -2.03 6.66
CA VAL A 21 -6.98 -2.38 7.85
C VAL A 21 -8.20 -1.45 8.00
N SER A 22 -8.03 -0.15 7.76
CA SER A 22 -9.15 0.80 7.80
C SER A 22 -10.21 0.49 6.73
N LEU A 23 -9.77 0.09 5.52
CA LEU A 23 -10.66 -0.29 4.43
C LEU A 23 -11.46 -1.57 4.74
N THR A 24 -10.87 -2.49 5.51
CA THR A 24 -11.52 -3.75 5.91
C THR A 24 -12.44 -3.60 7.12
N GLN A 25 -12.11 -2.73 8.09
CA GLN A 25 -12.91 -2.58 9.32
C GLN A 25 -14.20 -1.80 9.14
N ASP A 26 -14.22 -0.74 8.33
CA ASP A 26 -15.41 0.12 8.21
C ASP A 26 -16.49 -0.46 7.29
N GLY A 27 -16.28 -1.63 6.66
CA GLY A 27 -17.20 -2.18 5.63
C GLY A 27 -17.30 -1.32 4.36
N LYS A 28 -16.67 -0.14 4.34
CA LYS A 28 -16.56 0.81 3.23
C LYS A 28 -15.63 0.35 2.12
N LEU A 29 -15.13 -0.88 2.17
CA LEU A 29 -14.51 -1.52 1.02
C LEU A 29 -15.42 -1.34 -0.19
N PHE A 30 -16.73 -1.61 -0.07
CA PHE A 30 -17.66 -1.36 -1.18
C PHE A 30 -17.78 0.12 -1.55
N GLU A 31 -18.10 1.06 -0.64
CA GLU A 31 -18.23 2.50 -0.98
C GLU A 31 -16.96 3.14 -1.58
N THR A 32 -15.79 2.68 -1.13
CA THR A 32 -14.50 3.15 -1.63
C THR A 32 -14.20 2.57 -3.01
N LEU A 33 -14.65 1.34 -3.28
CA LEU A 33 -14.51 0.65 -4.56
C LEU A 33 -15.63 1.02 -5.57
N THR A 34 -16.83 1.42 -5.13
CA THR A 34 -18.02 1.71 -5.97
C THR A 34 -18.16 3.18 -6.37
N PHE A 35 -17.09 3.97 -6.30
CA PHE A 35 -17.01 5.36 -6.82
C PHE A 35 -18.07 6.36 -6.28
N GLY A 36 -18.25 6.44 -4.96
CA GLY A 36 -18.92 7.58 -4.32
C GLY A 36 -18.01 8.79 -4.08
N THR A 37 -17.35 9.35 -5.12
CA THR A 37 -16.50 10.58 -5.18
C THR A 37 -15.41 10.87 -4.12
N LYS A 38 -15.36 10.18 -2.97
CA LYS A 38 -14.36 10.38 -1.91
C LYS A 38 -13.32 9.24 -1.79
N GLY A 39 -13.58 8.09 -2.43
CA GLY A 39 -12.75 6.87 -2.28
C GLY A 39 -11.51 6.76 -3.19
N ALA A 40 -11.45 7.51 -4.30
CA ALA A 40 -10.31 7.45 -5.22
C ALA A 40 -9.00 7.92 -4.58
N TRP A 41 -9.07 8.90 -3.67
CA TRP A 41 -7.90 9.46 -3.00
C TRP A 41 -7.22 8.45 -2.07
N SER A 42 -8.00 7.66 -1.32
CA SER A 42 -7.48 6.61 -0.44
C SER A 42 -6.75 5.51 -1.22
N ILE A 43 -7.23 5.16 -2.40
CA ILE A 43 -6.60 4.15 -3.27
C ILE A 43 -5.28 4.68 -3.85
N VAL A 44 -5.25 5.95 -4.27
CA VAL A 44 -4.02 6.59 -4.74
C VAL A 44 -2.99 6.67 -3.61
N MET A 45 -3.39 7.10 -2.42
CA MET A 45 -2.52 7.17 -1.25
C MET A 45 -1.98 5.79 -0.83
N LEU A 46 -2.82 4.75 -0.87
CA LEU A 46 -2.41 3.38 -0.58
C LEU A 46 -1.26 2.93 -1.51
N ASN A 47 -1.42 3.13 -2.82
CA ASN A 47 -0.38 2.78 -3.79
C ASN A 47 0.89 3.61 -3.58
N LEU A 48 0.76 4.89 -3.27
CA LEU A 48 1.87 5.81 -3.11
C LEU A 48 2.72 5.47 -1.88
N TYR A 49 2.10 5.16 -0.73
CA TYR A 49 2.82 4.71 0.46
C TYR A 49 3.50 3.35 0.27
N ASN A 50 2.84 2.41 -0.41
CA ASN A 50 3.44 1.11 -0.71
C ASN A 50 4.62 1.23 -1.69
N PHE A 51 4.52 2.11 -2.68
CA PHE A 51 5.60 2.41 -3.62
C PHE A 51 6.81 3.07 -2.94
N LEU A 52 6.56 4.06 -2.06
CA LEU A 52 7.62 4.67 -1.25
C LEU A 52 8.27 3.66 -0.31
N GLY A 53 7.48 2.77 0.32
CA GLY A 53 7.99 1.68 1.14
C GLY A 53 8.94 0.76 0.39
N LEU A 54 8.61 0.43 -0.85
CA LEU A 54 9.43 -0.39 -1.75
C LEU A 54 10.69 0.34 -2.22
N LEU A 55 10.61 1.61 -2.59
CA LEU A 55 11.77 2.43 -2.96
C LEU A 55 12.77 2.51 -1.80
N PHE A 56 12.28 2.77 -0.59
CA PHE A 56 13.11 2.83 0.59
C PHE A 56 13.68 1.46 0.99
N ALA A 57 12.94 0.36 0.79
CA ALA A 57 13.44 -1.01 0.99
C ALA A 57 14.57 -1.35 -0.01
N CYS A 58 14.46 -0.87 -1.25
CA CYS A 58 15.47 -1.07 -2.28
C CYS A 58 16.78 -0.35 -1.94
N VAL A 59 16.71 0.87 -1.41
CA VAL A 59 17.88 1.68 -1.03
C VAL A 59 18.39 1.36 0.39
N ALA A 60 17.62 0.61 1.19
CA ALA A 60 17.99 0.21 2.54
C ALA A 60 19.29 -0.62 2.57
N GLU A 61 20.00 -0.49 3.68
CA GLU A 61 21.28 -1.17 3.93
C GLU A 61 21.17 -2.69 3.70
N LYS A 62 22.24 -3.32 3.18
CA LYS A 62 22.34 -4.79 3.06
C LYS A 62 22.38 -5.43 4.45
N ASN A 63 21.25 -5.46 5.11
CA ASN A 63 21.03 -6.09 6.40
C ASN A 63 20.20 -7.37 6.17
N LYS A 64 20.29 -8.33 7.09
CA LYS A 64 19.53 -9.60 7.03
C LYS A 64 18.03 -9.36 6.83
N TYR A 65 17.51 -8.26 7.36
CA TYR A 65 16.11 -7.85 7.28
C TYR A 65 15.72 -7.12 5.99
N ARG A 66 16.68 -6.73 5.13
CA ARG A 66 16.39 -6.05 3.85
C ARG A 66 15.52 -6.90 2.93
N VAL A 67 15.86 -8.19 2.82
CA VAL A 67 15.11 -9.13 1.98
C VAL A 67 13.67 -9.27 2.49
N ILE A 68 13.49 -9.34 3.82
CA ILE A 68 12.17 -9.43 4.45
C ILE A 68 11.35 -8.16 4.18
N LEU A 69 11.94 -6.97 4.40
CA LEU A 69 11.28 -5.68 4.11
C LEU A 69 10.91 -5.54 2.64
N PHE A 70 11.77 -6.02 1.74
CA PHE A 70 11.53 -5.99 0.31
C PHE A 70 10.37 -6.91 -0.10
N ILE A 71 10.34 -8.15 0.41
CA ILE A 71 9.24 -9.10 0.18
C ILE A 71 7.91 -8.53 0.71
N ILE A 72 7.91 -7.95 1.93
CA ILE A 72 6.71 -7.33 2.52
C ILE A 72 6.25 -6.13 1.69
N SER A 73 7.16 -5.29 1.23
CA SER A 73 6.82 -4.13 0.41
C SER A 73 6.23 -4.57 -0.95
N ILE A 74 6.79 -5.62 -1.56
CA ILE A 74 6.26 -6.17 -2.82
C ILE A 74 4.87 -6.77 -2.62
N SER A 75 4.67 -7.58 -1.57
CA SER A 75 3.37 -8.20 -1.32
C SER A 75 2.29 -7.16 -1.02
N MET A 76 2.62 -6.13 -0.22
CA MET A 76 1.76 -4.97 0.01
C MET A 76 1.38 -4.26 -1.29
N LEU A 77 2.36 -4.02 -2.17
CA LEU A 77 2.13 -3.32 -3.43
C LEU A 77 1.25 -4.15 -4.37
N LEU A 78 1.44 -5.48 -4.42
CA LEU A 78 0.57 -6.38 -5.18
C LEU A 78 -0.88 -6.35 -4.66
N VAL A 79 -1.07 -6.44 -3.34
CA VAL A 79 -2.40 -6.36 -2.73
C VAL A 79 -3.07 -5.02 -3.05
N SER A 80 -2.31 -3.93 -2.96
CA SER A 80 -2.78 -2.58 -3.32
C SER A 80 -3.19 -2.46 -4.78
N LEU A 81 -2.39 -3.01 -5.70
CA LEU A 81 -2.71 -3.02 -7.13
C LEU A 81 -3.96 -3.85 -7.43
N VAL A 82 -4.10 -5.03 -6.82
CA VAL A 82 -5.30 -5.87 -6.98
C VAL A 82 -6.54 -5.14 -6.45
N ALA A 83 -6.46 -4.54 -5.26
CA ALA A 83 -7.55 -3.75 -4.71
C ALA A 83 -7.93 -2.57 -5.61
N THR A 84 -6.93 -1.89 -6.18
CA THR A 84 -7.13 -0.79 -7.15
C THR A 84 -7.77 -1.29 -8.44
N PHE A 85 -7.34 -2.43 -8.96
CA PHE A 85 -7.90 -3.01 -10.17
C PHE A 85 -9.36 -3.42 -9.97
N VAL A 86 -9.68 -4.05 -8.84
CA VAL A 86 -11.07 -4.37 -8.46
C VAL A 86 -11.89 -3.09 -8.29
N ALA A 87 -11.33 -2.04 -7.71
CA ALA A 87 -12.00 -0.74 -7.58
C ALA A 87 -12.36 -0.16 -8.95
N VAL A 88 -11.36 -0.03 -9.82
CA VAL A 88 -11.49 0.67 -11.10
C VAL A 88 -12.31 -0.15 -12.09
N TYR A 89 -12.03 -1.44 -12.24
CA TYR A 89 -12.65 -2.27 -13.28
C TYR A 89 -13.82 -3.11 -12.79
N GLY A 90 -13.81 -3.52 -11.51
CA GLY A 90 -14.87 -4.36 -10.95
C GLY A 90 -16.20 -3.63 -10.73
N PHE A 91 -16.17 -2.29 -10.66
CA PHE A 91 -17.36 -1.46 -10.41
C PHE A 91 -17.62 -0.41 -11.49
N GLN A 92 -16.85 -0.39 -12.59
CA GLN A 92 -17.10 0.50 -13.72
C GLN A 92 -18.29 0.07 -14.60
N GLN A 93 -18.81 -1.14 -14.41
CA GLN A 93 -20.05 -1.60 -15.04
C GLN A 93 -20.97 -2.21 -13.96
N PRO A 94 -22.00 -1.49 -13.50
CA PRO A 94 -23.10 -2.11 -12.75
C PRO A 94 -23.93 -3.05 -13.64
#